data_AF-A0A7V5UJ62-F1
#
_entry.id   AF-A0A7V5UJ62-F1
#
_cell.length_a   1.000
_cell.length_b   1.000
_cell.length_c   1.000
_cell.angle_alpha   90.00
_cell.angle_beta   90.00
_cell.angle_gamma   90.00
#
_symmetry.space_group_name_H-M   'P 1'
#
loop_
_entity.id
_entity.type
_entity.pdbx_description
1 polymer ?
#
loop_
_entity_poly.entity_id
_entity_poly.type
_entity_poly.pdbx_seq_one_letter_code
_entity_poly.pdbx_strand_id
1 'polypeptide(L)' 'MSEEVPRKMEFKKTVDGMVVATCTLELFEDGSVYVVGDEFGELIVENAPDSLGKAVSHLNEQGYFNVSSAE' A
#
# COMPACT_ATOMS: atom_id res chain seq x y z
N MET A 1 -2.81 -23.73 13.58
CA MET A 1 -2.14 -22.46 13.89
C MET A 1 -2.22 -21.67 12.61
N SER A 2 -2.99 -20.58 12.64
CA SER A 2 -3.40 -19.85 11.44
C SER A 2 -2.19 -19.23 10.77
N GLU A 3 -1.99 -19.59 9.51
CA GLU A 3 -0.99 -18.99 8.63
C GLU A 3 -1.16 -17.47 8.65
N GLU A 4 -0.19 -16.80 9.27
CA GLU A 4 -0.05 -15.35 9.28
C GLU A 4 0.05 -14.89 7.82
N VAL A 5 -1.03 -14.30 7.29
CA VAL A 5 -1.01 -13.73 5.95
C VAL A 5 -0.14 -12.48 6.01
N PRO A 6 1.04 -12.43 5.38
CA PRO A 6 1.71 -11.16 5.18
C PRO A 6 0.79 -10.33 4.29
N ARG A 7 0.05 -9.39 4.88
CA ARG A 7 -0.87 -8.50 4.17
C ARG A 7 -0.07 -7.40 3.46
N LYS A 8 0.85 -7.83 2.58
CA LYS A 8 1.52 -6.95 1.63
C LYS A 8 0.55 -6.68 0.50
N MET A 9 0.31 -5.41 0.22
CA MET A 9 -0.54 -4.94 -0.86
C MET A 9 0.31 -4.07 -1.78
N GLU A 10 0.46 -4.49 -3.02
CA GLU A 10 1.15 -3.71 -4.02
C GLU A 10 0.17 -2.79 -4.72
N PHE A 11 0.64 -1.60 -5.07
CA PHE A 11 -0.10 -0.59 -5.80
C PHE A 11 0.75 -0.03 -6.93
N LYS A 12 0.13 0.28 -8.06
CA LYS A 12 0.80 0.93 -9.19
C LYS A 12 0.05 2.17 -9.63
N LYS A 13 0.78 3.20 -10.01
CA LYS A 13 0.26 4.38 -10.68
C LYS A 13 0.54 4.24 -12.17
N THR A 14 -0.51 4.26 -12.96
CA THR A 14 -0.42 4.22 -14.41
C THR A 14 -0.84 5.54 -15.01
N VAL A 15 0.00 6.12 -15.87
CA VAL A 15 -0.30 7.30 -16.66
C VAL A 15 -0.12 6.91 -18.12
N ASP A 16 -1.12 7.19 -18.95
CA ASP A 16 -1.13 6.81 -20.37
C ASP A 16 -0.92 5.29 -20.62
N GLY A 17 -1.36 4.45 -19.68
CA GLY A 17 -1.17 2.99 -19.74
C GLY A 17 0.24 2.50 -19.39
N MET A 18 1.17 3.39 -19.06
CA MET A 18 2.50 3.05 -18.56
C MET A 18 2.55 3.18 -17.04
N VAL A 19 3.20 2.22 -16.38
CA VAL A 19 3.47 2.32 -14.94
C VAL A 19 4.54 3.40 -14.73
N VAL A 20 4.16 4.48 -14.05
CA VAL A 20 5.06 5.60 -13.74
C VAL A 20 5.59 5.54 -12.32
N ALA A 21 4.89 4.84 -11.42
CA ALA A 21 5.32 4.64 -10.05
C ALA A 21 4.67 3.40 -9.44
N THR A 22 5.34 2.82 -8.46
CA THR A 22 4.83 1.69 -7.68
C THR A 22 4.99 1.97 -6.20
N CYS A 23 4.08 1.44 -5.39
CA CYS A 23 4.24 1.42 -3.95
C CYS A 23 3.73 0.12 -3.35
N THR A 24 4.29 -0.23 -2.21
CA THR A 24 4.00 -1.45 -1.46
C THR A 24 3.56 -1.03 -0.06
N LEU A 25 2.40 -1.51 0.34
CA LEU A 25 1.86 -1.33 1.67
C LEU A 25 2.03 -2.63 2.44
N GLU A 26 2.69 -2.59 3.59
CA GLU A 26 2.87 -3.74 4.48
C GLU A 26 2.12 -3.50 5.80
N LEU A 27 1.13 -4.33 6.07
CA LEU A 27 0.45 -4.36 7.37
C LEU A 27 1.12 -5.40 8.29
N PHE A 28 1.53 -4.96 9.47
CA PHE A 28 2.11 -5.79 10.52
C PHE A 28 1.03 -6.25 11.52
N GLU A 29 1.30 -7.33 12.24
CA GLU A 29 0.40 -7.90 13.24
C GLU A 29 0.10 -6.97 14.41
N ASP A 30 1.04 -6.06 14.71
CA ASP A 30 0.90 -5.01 15.72
C ASP A 30 -0.10 -3.90 15.29
N GLY A 31 -0.61 -3.95 14.04
CA GLY A 31 -1.48 -2.91 13.45
C GLY A 31 -0.71 -1.78 12.79
N SER A 32 0.62 -1.83 12.80
CA SER A 32 1.50 -0.89 12.11
C SER A 32 1.39 -1.06 10.58
N VAL A 33 1.40 0.06 9.85
CA VAL A 33 1.34 0.09 8.38
C VAL A 33 2.58 0.81 7.82
N TYR A 34 3.35 0.10 7.00
CA TYR A 34 4.46 0.67 6.24
C TYR A 34 4.04 0.91 4.80
N VAL A 35 4.33 2.09 4.25
CA VAL A 35 4.15 2.39 2.83
C VAL A 35 5.50 2.71 2.23
N VAL A 36 5.94 1.91 1.27
CA VAL A 36 7.20 2.09 0.54
C VAL A 36 6.85 2.40 -0.90
N GLY A 37 7.13 3.61 -1.38
CA GLY A 37 6.77 4.03 -2.73
C GLY A 37 7.89 4.75 -3.46
N ASP A 38 7.95 4.59 -4.77
CA ASP A 38 8.99 5.19 -5.61
C ASP A 38 8.95 6.74 -5.55
N GLU A 39 7.75 7.33 -5.55
CA GLU A 39 7.57 8.79 -5.43
C GLU A 39 7.52 9.30 -3.98
N PHE A 40 7.16 8.44 -3.02
CA PHE A 40 6.95 8.84 -1.62
C PHE A 40 8.16 8.53 -0.73
N GLY A 41 9.11 7.72 -1.21
CA GLY A 41 10.19 7.15 -0.41
C GLY A 41 9.65 6.15 0.61
N GLU A 42 10.16 6.24 1.84
CA GLU A 42 9.66 5.47 2.98
C GLU A 42 8.71 6.34 3.81
N LEU A 43 7.40 6.05 3.74
CA LEU A 43 6.39 6.73 4.54
C LEU A 43 5.87 5.77 5.61
N ILE A 44 6.29 5.99 6.86
CA ILE A 44 5.82 5.23 8.01
C ILE A 44 4.54 5.90 8.53
N VAL A 45 3.40 5.23 8.37
CA VAL A 45 2.14 5.72 8.95
C VAL A 45 2.00 5.08 10.34
N GLU A 46 2.56 5.75 11.34
CA GLU A 46 2.53 5.26 12.72
C GLU A 46 1.10 5.19 13.28
N ASN A 47 0.69 3.95 13.59
CA ASN A 47 -0.29 3.53 14.58
C ASN A 47 -1.60 4.34 14.70
N ALA A 48 -2.49 4.20 13.71
CA ALA A 48 -3.91 4.48 13.89
C ALA A 48 -4.73 3.23 13.51
N PRO A 49 -5.84 2.93 14.21
CA PRO A 49 -6.71 1.80 13.87
C PRO A 49 -7.32 1.91 12.46
N ASP A 50 -7.22 3.09 11.84
CA ASP A 50 -7.68 3.41 10.49
C ASP A 50 -6.53 3.64 9.49
N SER A 51 -5.28 3.37 9.87
CA SER A 51 -4.08 3.66 9.06
C SER A 51 -4.11 2.94 7.71
N LEU A 52 -4.58 1.70 7.67
CA LEU A 52 -4.69 0.94 6.42
C LEU A 52 -5.70 1.62 5.46
N GLY A 53 -6.92 1.90 5.94
CA GLY A 53 -7.96 2.53 5.13
C GLY A 53 -7.53 3.91 4.62
N LYS A 54 -6.89 4.70 5.48
CA LYS A 54 -6.33 6.01 5.11
C LYS A 54 -5.20 5.92 4.11
N ALA A 55 -4.26 4.99 4.29
CA ALA A 55 -3.16 4.80 3.35
C ALA A 55 -3.68 4.34 1.98
N VAL A 56 -4.60 3.38 1.95
CA VAL A 56 -5.25 2.92 0.71
C VAL A 56 -6.03 4.04 0.04
N SER A 57 -6.81 4.82 0.81
CA SER A 57 -7.56 5.97 0.29
C SER A 57 -6.62 7.03 -0.28
N HIS A 58 -5.55 7.37 0.44
CA HIS A 58 -4.54 8.33 -0.02
C HIS A 58 -3.87 7.89 -1.32
N LEU A 59 -3.47 6.62 -1.40
CA LEU A 59 -2.92 6.03 -2.62
C LEU A 59 -3.92 6.12 -3.78
N ASN A 60 -5.20 5.81 -3.55
CA ASN A 60 -6.24 5.90 -4.56
C ASN A 60 -6.45 7.34 -5.06
N GLU A 61 -6.48 8.33 -4.16
CA GLU A 61 -6.55 9.76 -4.50
C GLU A 61 -5.34 10.23 -5.31
N GLN A 62 -4.17 9.66 -5.07
CA GLN A 62 -2.94 9.94 -5.81
C GLN A 62 -2.85 9.19 -7.16
N GLY A 63 -3.86 8.37 -7.49
CA GLY A 63 -3.92 7.59 -8.73
C GLY A 63 -3.18 6.26 -8.69
N TYR A 64 -2.89 5.74 -7.50
CA TYR A 64 -2.36 4.40 -7.29
C TYR A 64 -3.50 3.38 -7.16
N PHE A 65 -3.37 2.26 -7.84
CA PHE A 65 -4.37 1.18 -7.87
C PHE A 65 -3.76 -0.12 -7.36
N ASN A 66 -4.49 -0.83 -6.51
CA ASN A 66 -4.05 -2.11 -5.96
C ASN A 66 -3.86 -3.13 -7.09
N VAL A 67 -2.70 -3.81 -7.10
CA VAL A 67 -2.36 -4.83 -8.10
C VAL A 67 -2.40 -6.25 -7.55
N SER A 68 -2.52 -6.41 -6.24
CA SER A 68 -2.62 -7.71 -5.56
C SER A 68 -3.94 -8.45 -5.82
N SER A 69 -4.84 -7.93 -6.67
CA SER A 69 -6.07 -8.61 -7.13
C SER A 69 -5.99 -9.12 -8.58
N ALA A 70 -4.79 -9.22 -9.16
CA ALA A 70 -4.58 -9.73 -10.53
C ALA A 70 -3.92 -11.11 -10.53
N GLU A 71 -4.60 -12.12 -9.98
CA GLU A 71 -4.36 -13.56 -10.24
C GLU A 71 -5.69 -14.27 -10.52
#